data_AF-A0A397TUI1-F1
#
_entry.id   AF-A0A397TUI1-F1
#
_cell.length_a   1.000
_cell.length_b   1.000
_cell.length_c   1.000
_cell.angle_alpha   90.00
_cell.angle_beta   90.00
_cell.angle_gamma   90.00
#
_symmetry.space_group_name_H-M   'P 1'
#
loop_
_entity.id
_entity.type
_entity.pdbx_description
1 polymer ?
#
loop_
_entity_poly.entity_id
_entity_poly.type
_entity_poly.pdbx_seq_one_letter_code
_entity_poly.pdbx_strand_id
1 'polypeptide(L)'
;MSSCNEKNSFNSANTQTKDVKAFDRDKTIGYLKRCLEFLPKPYESSDTHRLTLAFYSLSGLDLLGVLETEFTQERMNNWIDWIYAQQILPDENNPGTSYKRIYGLTREYINNKLRLIEIQNLMKGFAVSGCRASRLPFDASNLAMTYTALASLLILGDDLSRVDKSAIINAMKYLQKEDGSFTQTYQGMESDMRFVYCACAISYMLNDFSGINIDKVVQYIKESQSYDYGIGQGPGLESHGGSTYCAIASLYLLNKLDEGLLSKDKTIFWLISRQESGFQGRANKPPDACYSFWIGASLMILDSFEFIDYEQNYDFLMETRSFGGFAKCPGSYPDVMHTYMGVAGLSLMEESKKLDPALNISLKARKNLLKSVFKSE
;
A
#
# COMPACT_ATOMS: atom_id res chain seq x y z
N MET A 1 -37.16 52.04 0.14
CA MET A 1 -37.72 50.68 0.00
C MET A 1 -36.61 49.80 -0.57
N SER A 2 -35.97 48.86 0.12
CA SER A 2 -36.22 48.21 1.41
C SER A 2 -34.84 47.88 2.02
N SER A 3 -34.57 48.44 3.20
CA SER A 3 -33.46 48.08 4.08
C SER A 3 -33.71 46.72 4.72
N CYS A 4 -32.73 45.81 4.71
CA CYS A 4 -32.76 44.63 5.57
C CYS A 4 -31.86 44.89 6.78
N ASN A 5 -32.50 45.01 7.94
CA ASN A 5 -31.93 45.35 9.23
C ASN A 5 -30.96 44.28 9.75
N GLU A 6 -29.82 44.74 10.25
CA GLU A 6 -29.03 44.06 11.27
C GLU A 6 -29.87 43.86 12.54
N LYS A 7 -29.99 42.60 12.98
CA LYS A 7 -30.26 42.30 14.39
C LYS A 7 -29.32 41.19 14.85
N ASN A 8 -28.46 41.59 15.78
CA ASN A 8 -27.68 40.73 16.67
C ASN A 8 -28.57 39.66 17.32
N SER A 9 -28.18 38.40 17.18
CA SER A 9 -28.49 37.33 18.13
C SER A 9 -27.22 36.54 18.41
N PHE A 10 -26.46 37.01 19.40
CA PHE A 10 -25.45 36.21 20.09
C PHE A 10 -26.14 35.11 20.91
N ASN A 11 -25.50 33.94 20.96
CA ASN A 11 -25.75 32.73 21.78
C ASN A 11 -26.73 31.66 21.25
N SER A 12 -26.14 30.61 20.65
CA SER A 12 -26.17 29.22 21.19
C SER A 12 -25.69 28.12 20.20
N ALA A 13 -24.97 28.47 19.12
CA ALA A 13 -24.61 27.50 18.07
C ALA A 13 -23.27 26.75 18.25
N ASN A 14 -22.66 26.71 19.44
CA ASN A 14 -21.28 26.21 19.60
C ASN A 14 -21.13 24.78 20.16
N THR A 15 -22.22 24.00 20.19
CA THR A 15 -22.20 22.58 20.62
C THR A 15 -22.57 21.58 19.52
N GLN A 16 -23.09 22.01 18.36
CA GLN A 16 -23.48 21.10 17.26
C GLN A 16 -22.41 20.89 16.18
N THR A 17 -21.39 21.73 16.09
CA THR A 17 -20.36 21.63 15.04
C THR A 17 -19.22 20.66 15.36
N LYS A 18 -19.05 20.27 16.63
CA LYS A 18 -17.98 19.32 17.03
C LYS A 18 -18.27 17.87 16.63
N ASP A 19 -19.53 17.43 16.60
CA ASP A 19 -19.89 16.04 16.32
C ASP A 19 -19.67 15.62 14.85
N VAL A 20 -19.78 16.55 13.90
CA VAL A 20 -19.59 16.25 12.47
C VAL A 20 -18.11 16.01 12.15
N LYS A 21 -17.20 16.59 12.92
CA LYS A 21 -15.75 16.49 12.71
C LYS A 21 -15.09 15.32 13.44
N ALA A 22 -15.79 14.59 14.31
CA ALA A 22 -15.17 13.47 15.01
C ALA A 22 -14.97 12.26 14.09
N PHE A 23 -13.80 11.62 14.18
CA PHE A 23 -13.53 10.37 13.48
C PHE A 23 -14.45 9.25 13.95
N ASP A 24 -15.35 8.81 13.07
CA ASP A 24 -16.31 7.72 13.32
C ASP A 24 -15.65 6.36 13.10
N ARG A 25 -14.86 5.97 14.09
CA ARG A 25 -14.07 4.75 14.09
C ARG A 25 -14.90 3.49 13.86
N ASP A 26 -16.06 3.37 14.49
CA ASP A 26 -16.88 2.15 14.43
C ASP A 26 -17.51 1.96 13.06
N LYS A 27 -17.96 3.03 12.39
CA LYS A 27 -18.41 2.93 11.00
C LYS A 27 -17.28 2.55 10.05
N THR A 28 -16.05 3.05 10.29
CA THR A 28 -14.89 2.66 9.48
C THR A 28 -14.53 1.19 9.66
N ILE A 29 -14.58 0.66 10.88
CA ILE A 29 -14.43 -0.77 11.14
C ILE A 29 -15.50 -1.58 10.37
N GLY A 30 -16.76 -1.17 10.47
CA GLY A 30 -17.86 -1.81 9.74
C GLY A 30 -17.66 -1.81 8.22
N TYR A 31 -17.20 -0.68 7.65
CA TYR A 31 -16.91 -0.56 6.22
C TYR A 31 -15.80 -1.51 5.78
N LEU A 32 -14.66 -1.54 6.48
CA LEU A 32 -13.51 -2.38 6.15
C LEU A 32 -13.83 -3.87 6.29
N LYS A 33 -14.56 -4.27 7.35
CA LYS A 33 -15.04 -5.64 7.52
C LYS A 33 -15.94 -6.08 6.37
N ARG A 34 -16.89 -5.22 5.97
CA ARG A 34 -17.76 -5.47 4.82
C ARG A 34 -16.93 -5.67 3.55
N CYS A 35 -15.93 -4.82 3.29
CA CYS A 35 -15.07 -4.93 2.10
C CYS A 35 -14.26 -6.23 2.04
N LEU A 36 -13.95 -6.85 3.19
CA LEU A 36 -13.31 -8.18 3.23
C LEU A 36 -14.26 -9.33 2.90
N GLU A 37 -15.55 -9.16 3.13
CA GLU A 37 -16.57 -10.18 2.86
C GLU A 37 -17.23 -9.99 1.49
N PHE A 38 -17.41 -8.74 1.08
CA PHE A 38 -18.13 -8.37 -0.13
C PHE A 38 -17.67 -7.02 -0.67
N LEU A 39 -17.22 -7.02 -1.93
CA LEU A 39 -16.94 -5.80 -2.69
C LEU A 39 -18.12 -5.47 -3.63
N PRO A 40 -18.51 -4.19 -3.75
CA PRO A 40 -19.60 -3.82 -4.64
C PRO A 40 -19.20 -3.95 -6.12
N LYS A 41 -20.21 -4.06 -7.00
CA LYS A 41 -20.05 -4.26 -8.46
C LYS A 41 -18.94 -3.44 -9.14
N PRO A 42 -18.70 -2.15 -8.82
CA PRO A 42 -17.62 -1.39 -9.47
C PRO A 42 -16.22 -2.02 -9.35
N TYR A 43 -15.97 -2.85 -8.34
CA TYR A 43 -14.69 -3.56 -8.17
C TYR A 43 -14.50 -4.76 -9.10
N GLU A 44 -15.50 -5.13 -9.92
CA GLU A 44 -15.35 -6.19 -10.93
C GLU A 44 -14.18 -5.89 -11.88
N SER A 45 -14.00 -4.62 -12.26
CA SER A 45 -12.84 -4.17 -13.06
C SER A 45 -11.48 -4.30 -12.35
N SER A 46 -11.50 -4.48 -11.02
CA SER A 46 -10.33 -4.59 -10.14
C SER A 46 -10.07 -6.02 -9.66
N ASP A 47 -10.68 -7.03 -10.30
CA ASP A 47 -10.50 -8.44 -9.95
C ASP A 47 -9.02 -8.85 -9.96
N THR A 48 -8.23 -8.25 -10.86
CA THR A 48 -6.77 -8.47 -10.96
C THR A 48 -5.94 -7.83 -9.83
N HIS A 49 -6.58 -7.22 -8.83
CA HIS A 49 -5.95 -6.52 -7.71
C HIS A 49 -6.46 -6.98 -6.34
N ARG A 50 -7.10 -8.15 -6.25
CA ARG A 50 -7.76 -8.63 -5.01
C ARG A 50 -6.86 -8.69 -3.79
N LEU A 51 -5.59 -9.11 -3.93
CA LEU A 51 -4.62 -9.08 -2.83
C LEU A 51 -4.39 -7.66 -2.28
N THR A 52 -4.33 -6.66 -3.16
CA THR A 52 -4.20 -5.26 -2.75
C THR A 52 -5.46 -4.72 -2.09
N LEU A 53 -6.65 -5.10 -2.57
CA LEU A 53 -7.92 -4.71 -1.94
C LEU A 53 -8.07 -5.35 -0.54
N ALA A 54 -7.65 -6.62 -0.39
CA ALA A 54 -7.60 -7.31 0.89
C ALA A 54 -6.60 -6.65 1.84
N PHE A 55 -5.39 -6.33 1.35
CA PHE A 55 -4.36 -5.60 2.10
C PHE A 55 -4.89 -4.29 2.69
N TYR A 56 -5.56 -3.45 1.90
CA TYR A 56 -6.11 -2.20 2.38
C TYR A 56 -7.12 -2.41 3.53
N SER A 57 -7.98 -3.41 3.41
CA SER A 57 -8.98 -3.68 4.45
C SER A 57 -8.36 -4.28 5.72
N LEU A 58 -7.48 -5.28 5.57
CA LEU A 58 -6.76 -5.91 6.69
C LEU A 58 -5.86 -4.89 7.42
N SER A 59 -5.08 -4.11 6.67
CA SER A 59 -4.19 -3.12 7.25
C SER A 59 -4.95 -1.97 7.89
N GLY A 60 -6.11 -1.57 7.36
CA GLY A 60 -6.99 -0.59 8.01
C GLY A 60 -7.48 -1.09 9.37
N LEU A 61 -7.99 -2.32 9.44
CA LEU A 61 -8.43 -2.94 10.70
C LEU A 61 -7.27 -3.09 11.71
N ASP A 62 -6.06 -3.38 11.22
CA ASP A 62 -4.87 -3.48 12.06
C ASP A 62 -4.43 -2.12 12.62
N LEU A 63 -4.45 -1.05 11.82
CA LEU A 63 -4.14 0.32 12.27
C LEU A 63 -5.20 0.87 13.22
N LEU A 64 -6.45 0.43 13.09
CA LEU A 64 -7.50 0.71 14.07
C LEU A 64 -7.36 -0.14 15.33
N GLY A 65 -6.48 -1.15 15.33
CA GLY A 65 -6.17 -2.00 16.48
C GLY A 65 -7.28 -2.99 16.82
N VAL A 66 -8.08 -3.40 15.84
CA VAL A 66 -9.25 -4.28 16.06
C VAL A 66 -9.14 -5.64 15.37
N LEU A 67 -8.08 -5.90 14.61
CA LEU A 67 -7.97 -7.13 13.84
C LEU A 67 -8.14 -8.39 14.71
N GLU A 68 -7.44 -8.46 15.85
CA GLU A 68 -7.48 -9.60 16.79
C GLU A 68 -8.76 -9.68 17.63
N THR A 69 -9.50 -8.57 17.78
CA THR A 69 -10.77 -8.55 18.52
C THR A 69 -11.96 -8.85 17.63
N GLU A 70 -11.88 -8.50 16.35
CA GLU A 70 -12.95 -8.70 15.38
C GLU A 70 -12.87 -10.07 14.70
N PHE A 71 -11.67 -10.64 14.57
CA PHE A 71 -11.46 -11.89 13.83
C PHE A 71 -11.02 -13.01 14.78
N THR A 72 -11.63 -14.19 14.62
CA THR A 72 -11.16 -15.40 15.29
C THR A 72 -9.80 -15.83 14.72
N GLN A 73 -9.04 -16.61 15.49
CA GLN A 73 -7.78 -17.18 15.00
C GLN A 73 -7.99 -18.02 13.73
N GLU A 74 -9.09 -18.77 13.66
CA GLU A 74 -9.47 -19.51 12.46
C GLU A 74 -9.67 -18.59 11.25
N ARG A 75 -10.38 -17.48 11.41
CA ARG A 75 -10.59 -16.50 10.33
C ARG A 75 -9.27 -15.88 9.87
N MET A 76 -8.35 -15.56 10.80
CA MET A 76 -7.02 -15.07 10.44
C MET A 76 -6.21 -16.12 9.66
N ASN A 77 -6.23 -17.38 10.11
CA ASN A 77 -5.56 -18.49 9.42
C ASN A 77 -6.13 -18.71 8.01
N ASN A 78 -7.45 -18.60 7.83
CA ASN A 78 -8.10 -18.70 6.51
C ASN A 78 -7.61 -17.62 5.53
N TRP A 79 -7.39 -16.38 6.01
CA TRP A 79 -6.79 -15.32 5.19
C TRP A 79 -5.33 -15.63 4.84
N ILE A 80 -4.55 -16.12 5.80
CA ILE A 80 -3.16 -16.57 5.56
C ILE A 80 -3.13 -17.64 4.47
N ASP A 81 -3.98 -18.67 4.58
CA ASP A 81 -4.05 -19.74 3.60
C ASP A 81 -4.55 -19.28 2.23
N TRP A 82 -5.52 -18.36 2.19
CA TRP A 82 -5.95 -17.75 0.93
C TRP A 82 -4.83 -16.95 0.24
N ILE A 83 -4.03 -16.20 1.00
CA ILE A 83 -2.86 -15.47 0.46
C ILE A 83 -1.83 -16.48 -0.09
N TYR A 84 -1.48 -17.51 0.67
CA TYR A 84 -0.54 -18.53 0.21
C TYR A 84 -1.02 -19.31 -1.01
N ALA A 85 -2.33 -19.48 -1.18
CA ALA A 85 -2.91 -20.09 -2.38
C ALA A 85 -2.59 -19.30 -3.67
N GLN A 86 -2.28 -18.00 -3.56
CA GLN A 86 -1.90 -17.13 -4.68
C GLN A 86 -0.39 -17.16 -5.02
N GLN A 87 0.43 -17.85 -4.23
CA GLN A 87 1.86 -17.94 -4.48
C GLN A 87 2.14 -18.89 -5.67
N ILE A 88 2.84 -18.37 -6.68
CA ILE A 88 3.42 -19.14 -7.78
C ILE A 88 4.79 -19.65 -7.31
N LEU A 89 4.90 -20.97 -7.12
CA LEU A 89 6.14 -21.64 -6.72
C LEU A 89 6.96 -22.08 -7.96
N PRO A 90 8.23 -22.50 -7.84
CA PRO A 90 9.03 -23.16 -8.91
C PRO A 90 8.54 -24.56 -9.28
N ASP A 91 8.74 -25.01 -10.54
CA ASP A 91 8.20 -26.31 -11.01
C ASP A 91 9.27 -27.36 -10.79
N GLU A 92 9.08 -28.16 -9.73
CA GLU A 92 10.02 -29.22 -9.34
C GLU A 92 10.17 -30.28 -10.46
N ASN A 93 9.17 -30.46 -11.32
CA ASN A 93 9.21 -31.42 -12.44
C ASN A 93 9.86 -30.83 -13.70
N ASN A 94 9.90 -29.50 -13.83
CA ASN A 94 10.54 -28.81 -14.94
C ASN A 94 11.47 -27.70 -14.42
N PRO A 95 12.59 -28.06 -13.75
CA PRO A 95 13.57 -27.07 -13.30
C PRO A 95 14.11 -26.25 -14.49
N GLY A 96 14.09 -26.84 -15.69
CA GLY A 96 14.50 -26.21 -16.95
C GLY A 96 13.66 -25.03 -17.45
N THR A 97 12.40 -24.93 -17.02
CA THR A 97 11.53 -23.77 -17.30
C THR A 97 11.50 -22.82 -16.11
N SER A 98 12.05 -23.26 -14.97
CA SER A 98 11.91 -22.55 -13.71
C SER A 98 12.70 -21.25 -13.67
N TYR A 99 13.82 -21.14 -14.38
CA TYR A 99 14.61 -19.91 -14.49
C TYR A 99 14.11 -18.94 -15.57
N LYS A 100 13.03 -19.26 -16.29
CA LYS A 100 12.42 -18.40 -17.32
C LYS A 100 11.09 -17.77 -16.89
N ARG A 101 10.67 -18.00 -15.64
CA ARG A 101 9.35 -17.59 -15.13
C ARG A 101 9.50 -16.88 -13.78
N ILE A 102 8.73 -15.83 -13.58
CA ILE A 102 8.86 -14.93 -12.43
C ILE A 102 7.94 -15.42 -11.31
N TYR A 103 8.52 -15.69 -10.15
CA TYR A 103 7.85 -16.18 -8.95
C TYR A 103 7.45 -15.06 -8.01
N GLY A 104 6.39 -15.30 -7.26
CA GLY A 104 5.74 -14.32 -6.41
C GLY A 104 4.25 -14.59 -6.34
N LEU A 105 3.48 -13.59 -5.92
CA LEU A 105 2.04 -13.73 -5.82
C LEU A 105 1.35 -13.16 -7.07
N THR A 106 0.34 -13.88 -7.55
CA THR A 106 -0.37 -13.58 -8.80
C THR A 106 -1.51 -12.57 -8.62
N ARG A 107 -1.95 -11.99 -9.74
CA ARG A 107 -3.11 -11.11 -9.86
C ARG A 107 -4.46 -11.85 -9.71
N GLU A 108 -4.45 -13.16 -9.51
CA GLU A 108 -5.61 -14.07 -9.51
C GLU A 108 -6.36 -14.06 -10.86
N TYR A 109 -6.14 -15.05 -11.74
CA TYR A 109 -7.10 -15.40 -12.79
C TYR A 109 -6.88 -16.82 -13.37
N ILE A 110 -7.99 -17.48 -13.72
CA ILE A 110 -8.19 -18.88 -14.16
C ILE A 110 -8.04 -19.95 -13.07
N ASN A 111 -8.86 -19.92 -12.01
CA ASN A 111 -9.04 -21.14 -11.20
C ASN A 111 -10.47 -21.47 -10.79
N ASN A 112 -11.47 -20.61 -11.02
CA ASN A 112 -12.82 -20.93 -10.54
C ASN A 112 -13.64 -21.82 -11.47
N LYS A 113 -13.35 -21.93 -12.79
CA LYS A 113 -14.19 -22.74 -13.71
C LYS A 113 -13.67 -24.13 -14.03
N LEU A 114 -12.35 -24.33 -14.14
CA LEU A 114 -11.78 -25.65 -14.39
C LEU A 114 -11.54 -26.47 -13.12
N ARG A 115 -11.45 -25.83 -11.94
CA ARG A 115 -11.44 -26.56 -10.66
C ARG A 115 -12.83 -26.97 -10.18
N LEU A 116 -13.94 -26.49 -10.76
CA LEU A 116 -15.28 -26.87 -10.30
C LEU A 116 -15.57 -28.38 -10.40
N ILE A 117 -14.88 -29.08 -11.30
CA ILE A 117 -15.01 -30.54 -11.45
C ILE A 117 -14.24 -31.28 -10.35
N GLU A 118 -13.23 -30.67 -9.73
CA GLU A 118 -12.53 -31.21 -8.54
C GLU A 118 -13.02 -30.60 -7.21
N ILE A 119 -13.73 -29.47 -7.26
CA ILE A 119 -14.29 -28.76 -6.09
C ILE A 119 -15.47 -29.48 -5.45
N GLN A 120 -16.07 -30.49 -6.09
CA GLN A 120 -17.02 -31.36 -5.37
C GLN A 120 -16.37 -32.09 -4.17
N ASN A 121 -15.02 -32.09 -4.07
CA ASN A 121 -14.28 -32.54 -2.88
C ASN A 121 -13.75 -31.39 -1.96
N LEU A 122 -14.04 -30.12 -2.25
CA LEU A 122 -13.51 -28.92 -1.54
C LEU A 122 -14.43 -28.40 -0.43
N MET A 123 -14.94 -29.30 0.41
CA MET A 123 -15.24 -28.97 1.82
C MET A 123 -13.97 -29.07 2.70
N LYS A 124 -12.77 -29.08 2.11
CA LYS A 124 -11.47 -29.23 2.78
C LYS A 124 -10.47 -28.15 2.35
N GLY A 125 -10.74 -26.89 2.71
CA GLY A 125 -9.73 -25.82 2.81
C GLY A 125 -8.97 -25.42 1.53
N PHE A 126 -8.30 -24.26 1.58
CA PHE A 126 -7.34 -23.89 0.54
C PHE A 126 -6.11 -24.81 0.62
N ALA A 127 -5.50 -25.15 -0.52
CA ALA A 127 -4.30 -25.98 -0.53
C ALA A 127 -3.17 -25.25 0.24
N VAL A 128 -2.79 -25.80 1.40
CA VAL A 128 -1.77 -25.27 2.32
C VAL A 128 -0.41 -25.05 1.63
N SER A 129 -0.17 -25.77 0.53
CA SER A 129 1.09 -25.79 -0.21
C SER A 129 1.19 -24.82 -1.39
N GLY A 130 0.23 -23.89 -1.58
CA GLY A 130 0.20 -22.99 -2.74
C GLY A 130 -0.15 -23.71 -4.05
N CYS A 131 -0.07 -23.03 -5.20
CA CYS A 131 -0.31 -23.67 -6.50
C CYS A 131 0.88 -24.57 -6.92
N ARG A 132 1.03 -25.73 -6.26
CA ARG A 132 1.91 -26.84 -6.71
C ARG A 132 1.28 -27.70 -7.82
N ALA A 133 -0.02 -27.55 -8.07
CA ALA A 133 -0.74 -28.27 -9.12
C ALA A 133 -0.70 -27.51 -10.46
N SER A 134 -0.62 -28.28 -11.55
CA SER A 134 -0.59 -27.90 -12.99
C SER A 134 -0.57 -26.40 -13.30
N ARG A 135 0.62 -25.87 -13.60
CA ARG A 135 0.78 -24.48 -14.06
C ARG A 135 0.19 -24.26 -15.44
N LEU A 136 -0.56 -23.18 -15.60
CA LEU A 136 -0.96 -22.73 -16.91
C LEU A 136 0.19 -21.95 -17.58
N PRO A 137 0.31 -21.98 -18.91
CA PRO A 137 1.37 -21.27 -19.63
C PRO A 137 1.43 -19.76 -19.37
N PHE A 138 0.33 -19.15 -18.93
CA PHE A 138 0.17 -17.70 -18.76
C PHE A 138 0.13 -17.24 -17.30
N ASP A 139 0.40 -18.14 -16.34
CA ASP A 139 0.50 -17.75 -14.94
C ASP A 139 1.71 -16.83 -14.73
N ALA A 140 1.46 -15.62 -14.22
CA ALA A 140 2.49 -14.62 -13.99
C ALA A 140 2.31 -13.96 -12.62
N SER A 141 3.42 -13.82 -11.89
CA SER A 141 3.43 -13.07 -10.63
C SER A 141 3.43 -11.57 -10.88
N ASN A 142 3.11 -10.80 -9.85
CA ASN A 142 3.12 -9.35 -9.92
C ASN A 142 3.77 -8.72 -8.68
N LEU A 143 4.60 -7.70 -8.89
CA LEU A 143 5.31 -7.01 -7.79
C LEU A 143 4.37 -6.39 -6.76
N ALA A 144 3.34 -5.66 -7.20
CA ALA A 144 2.40 -5.02 -6.28
C ALA A 144 1.60 -6.06 -5.47
N MET A 145 1.20 -7.16 -6.12
CA MET A 145 0.54 -8.28 -5.43
C MET A 145 1.47 -8.97 -4.44
N THR A 146 2.74 -9.17 -4.81
CA THR A 146 3.75 -9.79 -3.93
C THR A 146 4.01 -8.92 -2.70
N TYR A 147 4.19 -7.61 -2.88
CA TYR A 147 4.34 -6.66 -1.77
C TYR A 147 3.12 -6.68 -0.84
N THR A 148 1.91 -6.51 -1.37
CA THR A 148 0.69 -6.45 -0.56
C THR A 148 0.37 -7.78 0.14
N ALA A 149 0.74 -8.91 -0.46
CA ALA A 149 0.63 -10.22 0.17
C ALA A 149 1.59 -10.39 1.35
N LEU A 150 2.88 -10.07 1.19
CA LEU A 150 3.85 -10.14 2.29
C LEU A 150 3.46 -9.22 3.44
N ALA A 151 3.04 -7.99 3.12
CA ALA A 151 2.51 -7.05 4.10
C ALA A 151 1.28 -7.62 4.85
N SER A 152 0.33 -8.21 4.13
CA SER A 152 -0.87 -8.82 4.72
C SER A 152 -0.55 -10.02 5.61
N LEU A 153 0.38 -10.88 5.21
CA LEU A 153 0.86 -12.00 6.02
C LEU A 153 1.44 -11.52 7.35
N LEU A 154 2.30 -10.49 7.32
CA LEU A 154 2.89 -9.89 8.52
C LEU A 154 1.84 -9.24 9.45
N ILE A 155 0.84 -8.58 8.87
CA ILE A 155 -0.32 -8.01 9.59
C ILE A 155 -1.12 -9.11 10.30
N LEU A 156 -1.32 -10.24 9.64
CA LEU A 156 -2.03 -11.41 10.17
C LEU A 156 -1.19 -12.24 11.17
N GLY A 157 0.08 -11.86 11.40
CA GLY A 157 0.96 -12.52 12.36
C GLY A 157 1.71 -13.75 11.82
N ASP A 158 1.73 -13.95 10.50
CA ASP A 158 2.52 -15.00 9.86
C ASP A 158 4.03 -14.70 9.92
N ASP A 159 4.85 -15.74 9.92
CA ASP A 159 6.31 -15.66 10.04
C ASP A 159 7.05 -15.71 8.69
N LEU A 160 6.31 -15.72 7.59
CA LEU A 160 6.81 -15.84 6.22
C LEU A 160 7.61 -17.13 5.95
N SER A 161 7.51 -18.15 6.81
CA SER A 161 8.25 -19.42 6.65
C SER A 161 7.79 -20.24 5.44
N ARG A 162 6.54 -20.06 5.00
CA ARG A 162 5.96 -20.71 3.80
C ARG A 162 6.21 -19.92 2.51
N VAL A 163 6.85 -18.76 2.59
CA VAL A 163 7.25 -17.98 1.40
C VAL A 163 8.50 -18.60 0.79
N ASP A 164 8.47 -18.86 -0.52
CA ASP A 164 9.66 -19.23 -1.27
C ASP A 164 10.50 -17.98 -1.57
N LYS A 165 11.29 -17.58 -0.59
CA LYS A 165 12.10 -16.36 -0.63
C LYS A 165 13.07 -16.38 -1.81
N SER A 166 13.77 -17.50 -2.00
CA SER A 166 14.74 -17.68 -3.08
C SER A 166 14.11 -17.54 -4.45
N ALA A 167 12.90 -18.06 -4.66
CA ALA A 167 12.18 -17.92 -5.92
C ALA A 167 11.83 -16.44 -6.20
N ILE A 168 11.30 -15.73 -5.21
CA ILE A 168 10.94 -14.30 -5.34
C ILE A 168 12.18 -13.44 -5.64
N ILE A 169 13.26 -13.63 -4.89
CA ILE A 169 14.49 -12.84 -5.06
C ILE A 169 15.14 -13.11 -6.42
N ASN A 170 15.18 -14.37 -6.89
CA ASN A 170 15.70 -14.65 -8.22
C ASN A 170 14.83 -14.05 -9.32
N ALA A 171 13.51 -13.97 -9.11
CA ALA A 171 12.59 -13.35 -10.06
C ALA A 171 12.84 -11.84 -10.22
N MET A 172 13.25 -11.13 -9.16
CA MET A 172 13.58 -9.69 -9.19
C MET A 172 14.60 -9.33 -10.28
N LYS A 173 15.60 -10.20 -10.48
CA LYS A 173 16.68 -10.00 -11.48
C LYS A 173 16.14 -9.84 -12.90
N TYR A 174 15.01 -10.45 -13.20
CA TYR A 174 14.36 -10.40 -14.52
C TYR A 174 13.35 -9.25 -14.66
N LEU A 175 12.96 -8.64 -13.53
CA LEU A 175 12.02 -7.51 -13.50
C LEU A 175 12.74 -6.17 -13.62
N GLN A 176 13.99 -6.10 -13.15
CA GLN A 176 14.81 -4.90 -13.23
C GLN A 176 15.24 -4.64 -14.68
N LYS A 177 15.05 -3.42 -15.14
CA LYS A 177 15.44 -2.92 -16.46
C LYS A 177 16.85 -2.35 -16.42
N GLU A 178 17.42 -2.11 -17.60
CA GLU A 178 18.79 -1.60 -17.72
C GLU A 178 18.98 -0.22 -17.10
N ASP A 179 17.93 0.62 -17.12
CA ASP A 179 17.87 1.95 -16.53
C ASP A 179 17.67 1.95 -15.00
N GLY A 180 17.49 0.78 -14.38
CA GLY A 180 17.26 0.63 -12.94
C GLY A 180 15.80 0.61 -12.52
N SER A 181 14.86 0.91 -13.42
CA SER A 181 13.42 0.76 -13.17
C SER A 181 13.03 -0.72 -13.08
N PHE A 182 11.80 -0.98 -12.61
CA PHE A 182 11.25 -2.34 -12.53
C PHE A 182 9.96 -2.44 -13.32
N THR A 183 9.81 -3.56 -14.03
CA THR A 183 8.50 -3.96 -14.57
C THR A 183 7.70 -4.71 -13.53
N GLN A 184 6.37 -4.63 -13.65
CA GLN A 184 5.48 -5.26 -12.68
C GLN A 184 5.40 -6.79 -12.76
N THR A 185 5.68 -7.36 -13.92
CA THR A 185 5.56 -8.78 -14.23
C THR A 185 6.47 -9.10 -15.42
N TYR A 186 6.76 -10.37 -15.65
CA TYR A 186 7.57 -10.79 -16.79
C TYR A 186 6.92 -10.34 -18.10
N GLN A 187 7.70 -9.75 -19.00
CA GLN A 187 7.20 -9.18 -20.26
C GLN A 187 6.20 -8.01 -20.08
N GLY A 188 6.10 -7.46 -18.87
CA GLY A 188 5.40 -6.20 -18.65
C GLY A 188 6.05 -5.07 -19.45
N MET A 189 5.23 -4.22 -20.05
CA MET A 189 5.71 -3.06 -20.82
C MET A 189 5.89 -1.81 -19.96
N GLU A 190 5.18 -1.74 -18.85
CA GLU A 190 5.23 -0.63 -17.90
C GLU A 190 6.34 -0.86 -16.88
N SER A 191 7.20 0.15 -16.72
CA SER A 191 8.20 0.22 -15.66
C SER A 191 8.28 1.63 -15.08
N ASP A 192 8.17 1.75 -13.77
CA ASP A 192 8.09 3.04 -13.09
C ASP A 192 8.40 2.93 -11.58
N MET A 193 8.40 4.09 -10.91
CA MET A 193 8.75 4.26 -9.51
C MET A 193 7.92 3.40 -8.54
N ARG A 194 6.67 3.02 -8.87
CA ARG A 194 5.84 2.17 -8.00
C ARG A 194 6.42 0.76 -7.89
N PHE A 195 6.96 0.25 -9.00
CA PHE A 195 7.56 -1.08 -9.05
C PHE A 195 8.96 -1.08 -8.44
N VAL A 196 9.69 0.05 -8.52
CA VAL A 196 10.92 0.27 -7.74
C VAL A 196 10.62 0.15 -6.24
N TYR A 197 9.57 0.83 -5.75
CA TYR A 197 9.13 0.70 -4.36
C TYR A 197 8.76 -0.74 -3.99
N CYS A 198 7.93 -1.40 -4.80
CA CYS A 198 7.53 -2.78 -4.52
C CYS A 198 8.76 -3.71 -4.43
N ALA A 199 9.72 -3.59 -5.35
CA ALA A 199 10.94 -4.39 -5.34
C ALA A 199 11.77 -4.16 -4.07
N CYS A 200 12.01 -2.90 -3.70
CA CYS A 200 12.74 -2.53 -2.48
C CYS A 200 12.03 -3.03 -1.21
N ALA A 201 10.71 -2.84 -1.12
CA ALA A 201 9.91 -3.29 0.02
C ALA A 201 9.90 -4.81 0.16
N ILE A 202 9.76 -5.55 -0.94
CA ILE A 202 9.83 -7.02 -0.94
C ILE A 202 11.22 -7.48 -0.49
N SER A 203 12.29 -6.95 -1.08
CA SER A 203 13.66 -7.29 -0.68
C SER A 203 13.94 -6.98 0.79
N TYR A 204 13.43 -5.86 1.31
CA TYR A 204 13.53 -5.53 2.73
C TYR A 204 12.75 -6.53 3.60
N MET A 205 11.49 -6.82 3.27
CA MET A 205 10.67 -7.78 4.04
C MET A 205 11.24 -9.20 4.02
N LEU A 206 11.98 -9.57 2.97
CA LEU A 206 12.64 -10.88 2.88
C LEU A 206 14.09 -10.86 3.38
N ASN A 207 14.61 -9.68 3.74
CA ASN A 207 16.00 -9.43 4.14
C ASN A 207 17.02 -9.97 3.13
N ASP A 208 16.76 -9.74 1.83
CA ASP A 208 17.64 -10.16 0.75
C ASP A 208 17.53 -9.19 -0.44
N PHE A 209 18.61 -8.46 -0.68
CA PHE A 209 18.75 -7.51 -1.80
C PHE A 209 19.58 -8.07 -2.96
N SER A 210 20.02 -9.33 -2.92
CA SER A 210 20.86 -9.95 -3.96
C SER A 210 20.17 -10.08 -5.33
N GLY A 211 18.85 -9.87 -5.37
CA GLY A 211 18.03 -9.82 -6.58
C GLY A 211 17.97 -8.45 -7.26
N ILE A 212 18.56 -7.40 -6.69
CA ILE A 212 18.43 -6.01 -7.14
C ILE A 212 19.82 -5.38 -7.34
N ASN A 213 20.02 -4.71 -8.47
CA ASN A 213 21.12 -3.77 -8.64
C ASN A 213 20.76 -2.43 -7.97
N ILE A 214 21.28 -2.21 -6.76
CA ILE A 214 20.97 -1.05 -5.92
C ILE A 214 21.47 0.25 -6.57
N ASP A 215 22.68 0.28 -7.12
CA ASP A 215 23.26 1.48 -7.70
C ASP A 215 22.42 2.01 -8.87
N LYS A 216 21.90 1.09 -9.70
CA LYS A 216 20.96 1.45 -10.77
C LYS A 216 19.63 1.99 -10.25
N VAL A 217 19.10 1.44 -9.15
CA VAL A 217 17.89 1.98 -8.50
C VAL A 217 18.13 3.41 -8.02
N VAL A 218 19.24 3.64 -7.33
CA VAL A 218 19.61 4.98 -6.83
C VAL A 218 19.77 5.95 -8.00
N GLN A 219 20.45 5.54 -9.08
CA GLN A 219 20.61 6.36 -10.27
C GLN A 219 19.26 6.69 -10.95
N TYR A 220 18.37 5.71 -11.10
CA TYR A 220 17.03 5.93 -11.65
C TYR A 220 16.22 6.95 -10.84
N ILE A 221 16.29 6.88 -9.50
CA ILE A 221 15.63 7.83 -8.60
C ILE A 221 16.22 9.24 -8.73
N LYS A 222 17.53 9.36 -8.90
CA LYS A 222 18.21 10.65 -9.14
C LYS A 222 17.77 11.27 -10.47
N GLU A 223 17.69 10.48 -11.53
CA GLU A 223 17.24 10.93 -12.85
C GLU A 223 15.74 11.24 -12.90
N SER A 224 14.95 10.68 -12.00
CA SER A 224 13.51 10.92 -11.88
C SER A 224 13.14 12.16 -11.05
N GLN A 225 14.13 12.85 -10.46
CA GLN A 225 13.92 14.13 -9.77
C GLN A 225 13.83 15.27 -10.78
N SER A 226 12.77 16.08 -10.68
CA SER A 226 12.53 17.20 -11.58
C SER A 226 13.15 18.50 -11.05
N TYR A 227 13.01 19.58 -11.83
CA TYR A 227 13.53 20.91 -11.49
C TYR A 227 12.96 21.48 -10.18
N ASP A 228 11.79 21.00 -9.76
CA ASP A 228 11.10 21.40 -8.54
C ASP A 228 11.45 20.51 -7.33
N TYR A 229 12.38 19.55 -7.49
CA TYR A 229 12.85 18.61 -6.47
C TYR A 229 11.82 17.58 -5.99
N GLY A 230 10.64 17.56 -6.61
CA GLY A 230 9.75 16.40 -6.55
C GLY A 230 10.22 15.29 -7.48
N ILE A 231 9.63 14.10 -7.32
CA ILE A 231 10.04 12.90 -8.06
C ILE A 231 8.88 12.42 -8.92
N GLY A 232 9.13 12.26 -10.22
CA GLY A 232 8.16 11.76 -11.19
C GLY A 232 8.07 10.23 -11.20
N GLN A 233 7.16 9.69 -12.00
CA GLN A 233 7.06 8.23 -12.22
C GLN A 233 8.33 7.63 -12.87
N GLY A 234 9.11 8.47 -13.56
CA GLY A 234 10.37 8.14 -14.19
C GLY A 234 11.07 9.42 -14.70
N PRO A 235 12.26 9.29 -15.31
CA PRO A 235 13.04 10.43 -15.78
C PRO A 235 12.28 11.37 -16.72
N GLY A 236 12.38 12.67 -16.47
CA GLY A 236 11.75 13.71 -17.29
C GLY A 236 10.23 13.85 -17.14
N LEU A 237 9.59 13.09 -16.24
CA LEU A 237 8.15 13.18 -15.99
C LEU A 237 7.82 14.18 -14.87
N GLU A 238 6.58 14.67 -14.87
CA GLU A 238 6.06 15.59 -13.85
C GLU A 238 6.17 14.97 -12.44
N SER A 239 6.66 15.76 -11.49
CA SER A 239 6.75 15.39 -10.07
C SER A 239 5.39 15.02 -9.50
N HIS A 240 5.30 13.90 -8.79
CA HIS A 240 4.02 13.37 -8.30
C HIS A 240 4.16 12.81 -6.88
N GLY A 241 3.20 13.11 -6.00
CA GLY A 241 3.28 12.79 -4.56
C GLY A 241 3.44 11.29 -4.30
N GLY A 242 2.69 10.45 -5.01
CA GLY A 242 2.82 8.99 -4.87
C GLY A 242 4.18 8.46 -5.37
N SER A 243 4.73 9.02 -6.45
CA SER A 243 6.04 8.63 -6.96
C SER A 243 7.18 9.11 -6.07
N THR A 244 7.02 10.31 -5.50
CA THR A 244 7.92 10.89 -4.51
C THR A 244 7.96 10.03 -3.25
N TYR A 245 6.81 9.59 -2.74
CA TYR A 245 6.76 8.59 -1.67
C TYR A 245 7.50 7.31 -2.05
N CYS A 246 7.18 6.72 -3.21
CA CYS A 246 7.79 5.46 -3.63
C CYS A 246 9.33 5.56 -3.67
N ALA A 247 9.86 6.66 -4.23
CA ALA A 247 11.29 6.90 -4.29
C ALA A 247 11.93 7.12 -2.91
N ILE A 248 11.34 7.97 -2.06
CA ILE A 248 11.85 8.25 -0.70
C ILE A 248 11.83 6.98 0.15
N ALA A 249 10.73 6.23 0.14
CA ALA A 249 10.62 4.96 0.86
C ALA A 249 11.61 3.92 0.33
N SER A 250 11.80 3.80 -0.98
CA SER A 250 12.84 2.95 -1.57
C SER A 250 14.23 3.31 -1.07
N LEU A 251 14.62 4.59 -1.14
CA LEU A 251 15.92 5.05 -0.68
C LEU A 251 16.11 4.81 0.83
N TYR A 252 15.07 5.01 1.63
CA TYR A 252 15.11 4.73 3.06
C TYR A 252 15.32 3.24 3.36
N LEU A 253 14.56 2.36 2.71
CA LEU A 253 14.70 0.90 2.88
C LEU A 253 16.06 0.37 2.40
N LEU A 254 16.72 1.08 1.47
CA LEU A 254 18.07 0.79 0.99
C LEU A 254 19.18 1.44 1.81
N ASN A 255 18.85 2.29 2.78
CA ASN A 255 19.79 3.16 3.50
C ASN A 255 20.62 4.07 2.56
N LYS A 256 19.94 4.72 1.61
CA LYS A 256 20.51 5.50 0.50
C LYS A 256 19.89 6.90 0.33
N LEU A 257 19.20 7.42 1.34
CA LEU A 257 18.55 8.74 1.27
C LEU A 257 19.53 9.87 0.87
N ASP A 258 20.67 9.95 1.54
CA ASP A 258 21.67 11.00 1.30
C ASP A 258 22.33 10.90 -0.09
N GLU A 259 22.37 9.70 -0.66
CA GLU A 259 22.97 9.44 -1.97
C GLU A 259 21.97 9.69 -3.12
N GLY A 260 20.71 9.33 -2.89
CA GLY A 260 19.66 9.31 -3.90
C GLY A 260 18.87 10.61 -4.05
N LEU A 261 18.81 11.47 -3.02
CA LEU A 261 18.16 12.78 -3.13
C LEU A 261 19.14 13.85 -3.62
N LEU A 262 18.75 14.63 -4.63
CA LEU A 262 19.56 15.76 -5.12
C LEU A 262 19.67 16.88 -4.08
N SER A 263 18.62 17.08 -3.28
CA SER A 263 18.60 17.99 -2.14
C SER A 263 17.46 17.63 -1.20
N LYS A 264 17.80 17.09 -0.02
CA LYS A 264 16.81 16.74 1.02
C LYS A 264 15.91 17.92 1.36
N ASP A 265 16.48 19.09 1.65
CA ASP A 265 15.74 20.29 2.06
C ASP A 265 14.75 20.78 0.99
N LYS A 266 15.14 20.73 -0.29
CA LYS A 266 14.27 21.17 -1.38
C LYS A 266 13.18 20.15 -1.69
N THR A 267 13.45 18.86 -1.53
CA THR A 267 12.42 17.81 -1.58
C THR A 267 11.42 17.98 -0.42
N ILE A 268 11.89 18.29 0.80
CA ILE A 268 11.02 18.63 1.93
C ILE A 268 10.15 19.86 1.61
N PHE A 269 10.75 20.92 1.07
CA PHE A 269 10.00 22.11 0.66
C PHE A 269 8.92 21.78 -0.38
N TRP A 270 9.24 20.94 -1.38
CA TRP A 270 8.27 20.49 -2.38
C TRP A 270 7.10 19.73 -1.75
N LEU A 271 7.37 18.83 -0.79
CA LEU A 271 6.38 18.06 -0.06
C LEU A 271 5.45 18.96 0.78
N ILE A 272 6.01 19.87 1.58
CA ILE A 272 5.22 20.81 2.40
C ILE A 272 4.36 21.71 1.50
N SER A 273 4.90 22.14 0.35
CA SER A 273 4.17 22.94 -0.65
C SER A 273 3.03 22.19 -1.37
N ARG A 274 2.73 20.95 -0.98
CA ARG A 274 1.52 20.22 -1.40
C ARG A 274 0.34 20.43 -0.49
N GLN A 275 0.53 21.03 0.69
CA GLN A 275 -0.56 21.26 1.60
C GLN A 275 -1.43 22.45 1.14
N GLU A 276 -2.70 22.14 0.92
CA GLU A 276 -3.83 23.07 0.89
C GLU A 276 -4.77 22.62 2.03
N SER A 277 -6.09 22.50 1.82
CA SER A 277 -6.98 21.93 2.85
C SER A 277 -6.59 20.50 3.26
N GLY A 278 -6.21 19.68 2.27
CA GLY A 278 -5.48 18.43 2.47
C GLY A 278 -4.17 18.51 1.71
N PHE A 279 -3.77 17.40 1.07
CA PHE A 279 -2.63 17.41 0.18
C PHE A 279 -3.03 17.19 -1.27
N GLN A 280 -2.45 17.98 -2.18
CA GLN A 280 -2.50 17.72 -3.62
C GLN A 280 -1.32 16.85 -4.06
N GLY A 281 -1.54 15.97 -5.04
CA GLY A 281 -0.46 15.13 -5.56
C GLY A 281 0.55 15.84 -6.45
N ARG A 282 0.15 16.97 -7.02
CA ARG A 282 0.90 17.76 -7.99
C ARG A 282 0.50 19.22 -7.84
N ALA A 283 1.37 20.14 -8.21
CA ALA A 283 1.04 21.56 -8.16
C ALA A 283 -0.21 21.89 -9.01
N ASN A 284 -1.08 22.75 -8.46
CA ASN A 284 -2.32 23.22 -9.09
C ASN A 284 -3.33 22.08 -9.41
N LYS A 285 -3.35 21.01 -8.62
CA LYS A 285 -4.37 19.95 -8.67
C LYS A 285 -5.19 19.96 -7.38
N PRO A 286 -6.45 19.53 -7.43
CA PRO A 286 -7.25 19.47 -6.21
C PRO A 286 -6.64 18.51 -5.17
N PRO A 287 -6.82 18.78 -3.87
CA PRO A 287 -6.48 17.85 -2.81
C PRO A 287 -7.19 16.49 -2.95
N ASP A 288 -6.55 15.44 -2.45
CA ASP A 288 -7.05 14.07 -2.48
C ASP A 288 -6.62 13.35 -1.19
N ALA A 289 -7.57 12.67 -0.55
CA ALA A 289 -7.42 12.03 0.74
C ALA A 289 -6.19 11.12 0.84
N CYS A 290 -5.81 10.43 -0.24
CA CYS A 290 -4.68 9.51 -0.18
C CYS A 290 -3.32 10.21 -0.01
N TYR A 291 -3.20 11.49 -0.38
CA TYR A 291 -1.95 12.25 -0.18
C TYR A 291 -1.69 12.62 1.27
N SER A 292 -2.70 12.55 2.15
CA SER A 292 -2.51 12.61 3.60
C SER A 292 -1.54 11.53 4.07
N PHE A 293 -1.54 10.37 3.41
CA PHE A 293 -0.51 9.34 3.60
C PHE A 293 0.71 9.57 2.69
N TRP A 294 0.56 9.70 1.37
CA TRP A 294 1.73 9.71 0.48
C TRP A 294 2.71 10.85 0.79
N ILE A 295 2.22 12.06 0.99
CA ILE A 295 3.05 13.21 1.35
C ILE A 295 3.45 13.12 2.82
N GLY A 296 2.50 12.81 3.72
CA GLY A 296 2.75 12.72 5.15
C GLY A 296 3.82 11.69 5.52
N ALA A 297 3.75 10.49 4.95
CA ALA A 297 4.72 9.42 5.20
C ALA A 297 6.10 9.77 4.62
N SER A 298 6.15 10.46 3.47
CA SER A 298 7.41 10.98 2.93
C SER A 298 8.07 11.97 3.90
N LEU A 299 7.28 12.88 4.48
CA LEU A 299 7.76 13.83 5.49
C LEU A 299 8.16 13.14 6.79
N MET A 300 7.45 12.09 7.22
CA MET A 300 7.83 11.27 8.37
C MET A 300 9.19 10.57 8.15
N ILE A 301 9.42 10.00 6.96
CA ILE A 301 10.70 9.35 6.61
C ILE A 301 11.86 10.35 6.59
N LEU A 302 11.59 11.60 6.23
CA LEU A 302 12.59 12.66 6.15
C LEU A 302 12.78 13.43 7.47
N ASP A 303 12.09 13.05 8.54
CA ASP A 303 12.06 13.73 9.84
C ASP A 303 11.63 15.21 9.70
N SER A 304 10.49 15.45 9.06
CA SER A 304 9.99 16.81 8.76
C SER A 304 8.45 16.88 8.74
N PHE A 305 7.78 15.97 9.44
CA PHE A 305 6.32 15.91 9.48
C PHE A 305 5.71 17.02 10.33
N GLU A 306 6.46 17.53 11.31
CA GLU A 306 6.04 18.62 12.21
C GLU A 306 5.73 19.95 11.50
N PHE A 307 6.14 20.10 10.23
CA PHE A 307 5.92 21.33 9.46
C PHE A 307 4.56 21.40 8.77
N ILE A 308 3.71 20.37 8.89
CA ILE A 308 2.36 20.39 8.31
C ILE A 308 1.36 21.10 9.23
N ASP A 309 0.29 21.63 8.63
CA ASP A 309 -0.92 22.01 9.36
C ASP A 309 -1.75 20.75 9.67
N TYR A 310 -1.59 20.22 10.88
CA TYR A 310 -2.27 19.01 11.35
C TYR A 310 -3.79 19.14 11.38
N GLU A 311 -4.29 20.26 11.90
CA GLU A 311 -5.74 20.48 12.08
C GLU A 311 -6.43 20.57 10.73
N GLN A 312 -5.83 21.28 9.78
CA GLN A 312 -6.36 21.42 8.43
C GLN A 312 -6.44 20.07 7.70
N ASN A 313 -5.37 19.28 7.76
CA ASN A 313 -5.34 17.95 7.13
C ASN A 313 -6.34 16.97 7.78
N TYR A 314 -6.47 17.00 9.11
CA TYR A 314 -7.48 16.23 9.83
C TYR A 314 -8.89 16.61 9.38
N ASP A 315 -9.21 17.91 9.38
CA ASP A 315 -10.51 18.43 8.96
C ASP A 315 -10.85 18.00 7.52
N PHE A 316 -9.90 18.09 6.59
CA PHE A 316 -10.09 17.62 5.22
C PHE A 316 -10.40 16.11 5.15
N LEU A 317 -9.66 15.28 5.89
CA LEU A 317 -9.98 13.85 5.97
C LEU A 317 -11.41 13.64 6.50
N MET A 318 -11.82 14.41 7.51
CA MET A 318 -13.17 14.30 8.05
C MET A 318 -14.27 14.65 7.04
N GLU A 319 -14.02 15.63 6.15
CA GLU A 319 -14.93 16.03 5.07
C GLU A 319 -15.05 14.99 3.95
N THR A 320 -14.02 14.17 3.75
CA THR A 320 -14.02 13.10 2.73
C THR A 320 -14.73 11.82 3.17
N ARG A 321 -15.16 11.73 4.44
CA ARG A 321 -15.85 10.53 4.96
C ARG A 321 -17.27 10.43 4.43
N SER A 322 -17.66 9.21 4.10
CA SER A 322 -19.04 8.88 3.77
C SER A 322 -19.30 7.39 3.96
N PHE A 323 -20.49 7.00 4.43
CA PHE A 323 -20.90 5.60 4.66
C PHE A 323 -19.88 4.73 5.43
N GLY A 324 -19.09 5.35 6.31
CA GLY A 324 -18.03 4.71 7.09
C GLY A 324 -16.64 4.66 6.44
N GLY A 325 -16.53 4.83 5.13
CA GLY A 325 -15.23 4.89 4.45
C GLY A 325 -14.76 6.32 4.19
N PHE A 326 -13.54 6.46 3.68
CA PHE A 326 -13.04 7.72 3.11
C PHE A 326 -13.12 7.66 1.58
N ALA A 327 -13.52 8.78 0.99
CA ALA A 327 -13.52 9.00 -0.45
C ALA A 327 -12.27 9.78 -0.88
N LYS A 328 -12.06 9.85 -2.19
CA LYS A 328 -11.02 10.70 -2.80
C LYS A 328 -11.11 12.17 -2.38
N CYS A 329 -12.30 12.73 -2.45
CA CYS A 329 -12.59 14.13 -2.17
C CYS A 329 -14.01 14.27 -1.56
N PRO A 330 -14.31 15.39 -0.89
CA PRO A 330 -15.62 15.60 -0.27
C PRO A 330 -16.77 15.43 -1.28
N GLY A 331 -17.85 14.78 -0.84
CA GLY A 331 -19.03 14.51 -1.68
C GLY A 331 -18.91 13.32 -2.65
N SER A 332 -17.75 12.65 -2.74
CA SER A 332 -17.58 11.42 -3.52
C SER A 332 -17.93 10.16 -2.72
N TYR A 333 -18.08 9.03 -3.43
CA TYR A 333 -18.26 7.73 -2.77
C TYR A 333 -16.95 7.20 -2.20
N PRO A 334 -17.01 6.52 -1.03
CA PRO A 334 -15.83 5.93 -0.42
C PRO A 334 -15.38 4.68 -1.19
N ASP A 335 -14.07 4.48 -1.24
CA ASP A 335 -13.46 3.25 -1.74
C ASP A 335 -12.43 2.70 -0.75
N VAL A 336 -12.06 1.44 -0.93
CA VAL A 336 -11.22 0.70 0.01
C VAL A 336 -9.81 1.26 0.10
N MET A 337 -9.28 1.78 -1.03
CA MET A 337 -7.95 2.37 -1.07
C MET A 337 -7.94 3.68 -0.29
N HIS A 338 -8.80 4.64 -0.63
CA HIS A 338 -8.85 5.92 0.09
C HIS A 338 -9.26 5.73 1.55
N THR A 339 -10.12 4.75 1.87
CA THR A 339 -10.46 4.43 3.26
C THR A 339 -9.23 4.03 4.06
N TYR A 340 -8.43 3.11 3.54
CA TYR A 340 -7.19 2.73 4.19
C TYR A 340 -6.19 3.89 4.27
N MET A 341 -6.00 4.63 3.18
CA MET A 341 -5.03 5.74 3.14
C MET A 341 -5.43 6.90 4.05
N GLY A 342 -6.73 7.13 4.24
CA GLY A 342 -7.26 8.06 5.24
C GLY A 342 -6.93 7.60 6.66
N VAL A 343 -7.14 6.31 6.98
CA VAL A 343 -6.74 5.73 8.28
C VAL A 343 -5.22 5.80 8.48
N ALA A 344 -4.43 5.54 7.43
CA ALA A 344 -2.97 5.67 7.48
C ALA A 344 -2.54 7.13 7.69
N GLY A 345 -3.19 8.10 7.05
CA GLY A 345 -2.96 9.53 7.31
C GLY A 345 -3.28 9.92 8.75
N LEU A 346 -4.40 9.43 9.30
CA LEU A 346 -4.76 9.60 10.70
C LEU A 346 -3.70 8.97 11.64
N SER A 347 -3.17 7.80 11.30
CA SER A 347 -2.09 7.15 12.05
C SER A 347 -0.85 8.03 12.18
N LEU A 348 -0.44 8.71 11.09
CA LEU A 348 0.71 9.61 11.09
C LEU A 348 0.49 10.81 12.05
N MET A 349 -0.76 11.27 12.18
CA MET A 349 -1.17 12.33 13.11
C MET A 349 -1.48 11.82 14.53
N GLU A 350 -1.10 10.58 14.85
CA GLU A 350 -1.32 9.91 16.14
C GLU A 350 -2.79 9.68 16.54
N GLU A 351 -3.71 9.71 15.56
CA GLU A 351 -5.15 9.46 15.75
C GLU A 351 -5.52 7.95 15.69
N SER A 352 -4.56 7.08 15.36
CA SER A 352 -4.71 5.62 15.39
C SER A 352 -3.42 4.91 15.83
N LYS A 353 -3.35 3.57 15.74
CA LYS A 353 -2.10 2.85 16.03
C LYS A 353 -1.00 3.32 15.09
N LYS A 354 0.23 3.42 15.60
CA LYS A 354 1.39 3.90 14.86
C LYS A 354 1.71 3.01 13.64
N LEU A 355 2.08 3.68 12.56
CA LEU A 355 2.42 3.11 11.26
C LEU A 355 3.95 3.13 11.03
N ASP A 356 4.46 2.14 10.31
CA ASP A 356 5.75 2.23 9.63
C ASP A 356 5.56 3.01 8.32
N PRO A 357 6.08 4.24 8.19
CA PRO A 357 5.84 5.07 7.02
C PRO A 357 6.53 4.53 5.77
N ALA A 358 7.57 3.69 5.87
CA ALA A 358 8.30 3.17 4.72
C ALA A 358 7.69 1.89 4.17
N LEU A 359 7.09 1.05 5.02
CA LEU A 359 6.46 -0.20 4.60
C LEU A 359 4.93 -0.13 4.49
N ASN A 360 4.33 0.98 4.94
CA ASN A 360 2.88 1.16 5.01
C ASN A 360 2.17 -0.01 5.72
N ILE A 361 2.66 -0.38 6.90
CA ILE A 361 2.08 -1.40 7.78
C ILE A 361 2.17 -0.92 9.22
N SER A 362 1.34 -1.43 10.13
CA SER A 362 1.43 -1.04 11.53
C SER A 362 2.81 -1.35 12.13
N LEU A 363 3.22 -0.61 13.16
CA LEU A 363 4.44 -0.95 13.91
C LEU A 363 4.36 -2.34 14.58
N LYS A 364 3.14 -2.88 14.80
CA LYS A 364 2.95 -4.27 15.24
C LYS A 364 3.41 -5.25 14.15
N ALA A 365 2.94 -5.07 12.92
CA ALA A 365 3.35 -5.89 11.78
C ALA A 365 4.85 -5.75 11.50
N ARG A 366 5.44 -4.55 11.63
CA ARG A 366 6.89 -4.36 11.55
C ARG A 366 7.64 -5.14 12.63
N LYS A 367 7.14 -5.19 13.87
CA LYS A 367 7.74 -6.02 14.94
C LYS A 367 7.68 -7.51 14.60
N ASN A 368 6.59 -7.98 14.00
CA ASN A 368 6.49 -9.36 13.51
C ASN A 368 7.56 -9.64 12.46
N LEU A 369 7.75 -8.73 11.49
CA LEU A 369 8.81 -8.83 10.49
C LEU A 369 10.20 -8.96 11.14
N LEU A 370 10.53 -8.08 12.08
CA LEU A 370 11.82 -8.11 12.76
C LEU A 370 12.05 -9.43 13.50
N LYS A 371 11.02 -9.94 14.20
CA LYS A 371 11.08 -11.22 14.92
C LYS A 371 11.21 -12.42 13.99
N SER A 372 10.57 -12.39 12.83
CA SER A 372 10.48 -13.54 11.94
C SER A 372 11.66 -13.64 10.97
N VAL A 373 12.16 -12.49 10.48
CA VAL A 373 13.15 -12.44 9.40
C VAL A 373 14.51 -11.90 9.86
N PHE A 374 14.52 -10.92 10.77
CA PHE A 374 15.74 -10.23 11.22
C PHE A 374 16.24 -10.74 12.57
N LYS A 375 16.02 -12.01 12.90
CA LYS A 375 16.55 -12.58 14.15
C LYS A 375 18.06 -12.32 14.21
N SER A 376 18.47 -11.47 15.15
CA SER A 376 19.84 -11.44 15.63
C SER A 376 20.13 -12.81 16.24
N GLU A 377 21.05 -13.56 15.64
CA GLU A 377 21.71 -14.70 16.29
C GLU A 377 22.39 -14.26 17.59
#